data_AF-A0A848NER9-F1
#
_entry.id   AF-A0A848NER9-F1
#
_cell.length_a   1.000
_cell.length_b   1.000
_cell.length_c   1.000
_cell.angle_alpha   90.00
_cell.angle_beta   90.00
_cell.angle_gamma   90.00
#
_symmetry.space_group_name_H-M   'P 1'
#
loop_
_entity.id
_entity.type
_entity.pdbx_description
1 polymer ?
#
loop_
_entity_poly.entity_id
_entity_poly.type
_entity_poly.pdbx_seq_one_letter_code
_entity_poly.pdbx_strand_id
1 'polypeptide(L)' 'MIKLTDSRGAAVYLAADAIASIHQAGASSAWHGIRAYVRTFCGKTYEVQQDASEINAAVDAAQQRSEA' A
#
# COMPACT_ATOMS: atom_id res chain seq x y z
N MET A 1 1.47 -10.71 -5.68
CA MET A 1 1.05 -9.34 -6.07
C MET A 1 -0.08 -8.89 -5.16
N ILE A 2 -0.04 -7.65 -4.69
CA ILE A 2 -1.12 -7.00 -3.94
C ILE A 2 -1.79 -5.92 -4.79
N LYS A 3 -3.08 -5.69 -4.60
CA LYS A 3 -3.85 -4.63 -5.26
C LYS A 3 -4.10 -3.50 -4.26
N LEU A 4 -3.69 -2.30 -4.61
CA LEU A 4 -3.96 -1.05 -3.90
C LEU A 4 -4.81 -0.12 -4.76
N THR A 5 -5.38 0.91 -4.15
CA THR A 5 -6.15 1.96 -4.83
C THR A 5 -5.45 3.27 -4.59
N ASP A 6 -5.00 3.95 -5.65
CA ASP A 6 -4.32 5.24 -5.51
C ASP A 6 -5.29 6.37 -5.09
N SER A 7 -4.74 7.54 -4.79
CA SER A 7 -5.52 8.73 -4.45
C SER A 7 -6.51 9.19 -5.52
N ARG A 8 -6.40 8.70 -6.77
CA ARG A 8 -7.32 8.98 -7.88
C ARG A 8 -8.37 7.89 -8.09
N GLY A 9 -8.37 6.84 -7.27
CA GLY A 9 -9.28 5.70 -7.41
C GLY A 9 -8.81 4.65 -8.42
N ALA A 10 -7.61 4.79 -8.98
CA ALA A 10 -7.05 3.83 -9.91
C ALA A 10 -6.41 2.66 -9.18
N ALA A 11 -6.53 1.46 -9.77
CA ALA A 11 -5.89 0.27 -9.21
C ALA A 11 -4.37 0.30 -9.46
N VAL A 12 -3.59 0.05 -8.42
CA VAL A 12 -2.14 -0.13 -8.48
C VAL A 12 -1.81 -1.55 -8.02
N TYR A 13 -1.09 -2.30 -8.85
CA TYR A 13 -0.64 -3.65 -8.52
C TYR A 13 0.84 -3.63 -8.19
N LEU A 14 1.20 -4.05 -6.97
CA LEU A 14 2.59 -4.09 -6.50
C LEU A 14 2.99 -5.53 -6.16
N ALA A 15 4.25 -5.86 -6.40
CA ALA A 15 4.84 -7.03 -5.76
C ALA A 15 4.94 -6.77 -4.26
N ALA A 16 4.62 -7.76 -3.42
CA ALA A 16 4.71 -7.63 -1.97
C ALA A 16 6.15 -7.28 -1.56
N ASP A 17 7.12 -7.98 -2.16
CA ASP A 17 8.55 -7.80 -1.87
C ASP A 17 9.12 -6.48 -2.42
N ALA A 18 8.38 -5.75 -3.26
CA ALA A 18 8.81 -4.44 -3.73
C ALA A 18 8.51 -3.33 -2.70
N ILE A 19 7.69 -3.60 -1.69
CA ILE A 19 7.30 -2.63 -0.67
C ILE A 19 8.39 -2.54 0.39
N ALA A 20 8.92 -1.34 0.55
CA ALA A 20 9.96 -1.03 1.53
C ALA A 20 9.38 -0.54 2.85
N SER A 21 8.29 0.23 2.82
CA SER A 21 7.59 0.66 4.03
C SER A 21 6.14 1.08 3.77
N ILE A 22 5.33 1.03 4.82
CA ILE A 22 3.94 1.48 4.84
C ILE A 22 3.80 2.48 6.00
N HIS A 23 3.25 3.66 5.73
CA HIS A 23 2.99 4.68 6.74
C HIS A 23 1.52 5.09 6.72
N GLN A 24 0.87 5.09 7.88
CA GLN A 24 -0.48 5.64 8.02
C GLN A 24 -0.45 7.15 7.72
N ALA A 25 -1.40 7.61 6.92
CA ALA A 25 -1.54 9.03 6.64
C ALA A 25 -2.17 9.75 7.83
N GLY A 26 -1.78 11.01 8.04
CA GLY A 26 -2.36 11.84 9.08
C GLY A 26 -3.82 12.21 8.76
N ALA A 27 -4.58 12.63 9.78
CA ALA A 27 -5.97 13.05 9.62
C ALA A 27 -6.17 14.16 8.57
N SER A 28 -5.16 15.04 8.40
CA SER A 28 -5.13 16.09 7.39
C SER A 28 -4.87 15.59 5.97
N SER A 29 -4.62 14.30 5.75
CA SER A 29 -4.54 13.69 4.41
C SER A 29 -5.84 12.95 4.04
N ALA A 30 -6.66 12.60 5.04
CA ALA A 30 -7.89 11.85 4.86
C ALA A 30 -8.96 12.62 4.04
N TRP A 31 -8.95 13.96 4.08
CA TRP A 31 -9.86 14.77 3.25
C TRP A 31 -9.59 14.64 1.75
N HIS A 32 -8.38 14.21 1.37
CA HIS A 32 -8.01 13.88 -0.01
C HIS A 32 -8.24 12.41 -0.35
N GLY A 33 -8.84 11.63 0.55
CA GLY A 33 -9.01 10.17 0.39
C GLY A 33 -7.73 9.37 0.57
N ILE A 34 -6.62 10.00 1.00
CA ILE A 34 -5.35 9.32 1.25
C ILE A 34 -5.35 8.81 2.69
N ARG A 35 -5.19 7.49 2.84
CA ARG A 35 -5.16 6.81 4.13
C ARG A 35 -3.80 6.23 4.49
N ALA A 36 -2.96 5.93 3.51
CA ALA A 36 -1.58 5.51 3.74
C ALA A 36 -0.64 5.92 2.61
N TYR A 37 0.65 5.88 2.92
CA TYR A 37 1.75 6.04 1.98
C TYR A 37 2.52 4.72 1.89
N VAL A 38 2.64 4.19 0.68
CA VAL A 38 3.43 2.97 0.41
C VAL A 38 4.68 3.37 -0.35
N ARG A 39 5.85 3.12 0.23
CA ARG A 39 7.13 3.36 -0.42
C ARG A 39 7.70 2.05 -0.92
N THR A 40 8.18 2.06 -2.16
CA THR A 40 8.84 0.92 -2.79
C THR A 40 10.36 1.05 -2.75
N PHE A 41 11.08 -0.07 -2.88
CA PHE A 41 12.56 -0.07 -2.91
C PHE A 41 13.16 0.70 -4.09
N CYS A 42 12.42 0.88 -5.19
CA CYS A 42 12.85 1.72 -6.32
C CYS A 42 12.64 3.23 -6.08
N GLY A 43 12.22 3.63 -4.87
CA GLY A 43 12.08 5.03 -4.47
C GLY A 43 10.73 5.66 -4.83
N LYS A 44 9.79 4.90 -5.41
CA LYS A 44 8.45 5.40 -5.71
C LYS A 44 7.54 5.32 -4.48
N THR A 45 6.81 6.40 -4.22
CA THR A 45 5.78 6.49 -3.18
C THR A 45 4.40 6.50 -3.81
N TYR A 46 3.48 5.73 -3.24
CA TYR A 46 2.08 5.67 -3.62
C TYR A 46 1.23 6.20 -2.47
N GLU A 47 0.38 7.16 -2.78
CA GLU A 47 -0.70 7.62 -1.92
C GLU A 47 -1.90 6.72 -2.17
N VAL A 48 -2.38 6.04 -1.13
CA VAL A 48 -3.41 5.01 -1.30
C VAL A 48 -4.59 5.22 -0.36
N GLN A 49 -5.73 4.67 -0.76
CA GLN A 49 -7.00 4.80 -0.03
C GLN A 49 -7.20 3.72 1.03
N GLN A 50 -6.34 2.70 1.05
CA GLN A 50 -6.29 1.69 2.11
C GLN A 50 -5.54 2.20 3.33
N ASP A 51 -5.98 1.78 4.51
CA ASP A 51 -5.26 2.01 5.75
C ASP A 51 -4.01 1.12 5.86
N ALA A 52 -3.02 1.53 6.67
CA ALA A 52 -1.74 0.83 6.75
C ALA A 52 -1.89 -0.65 7.19
N SER A 53 -2.84 -0.94 8.08
CA SER A 53 -3.14 -2.29 8.55
C SER A 53 -3.71 -3.20 7.47
N GLU A 54 -4.59 -2.68 6.61
CA GLU A 54 -5.17 -3.43 5.49
C GLU A 54 -4.08 -3.79 4.47
N ILE A 55 -3.16 -2.87 4.22
CA ILE A 55 -2.03 -3.09 3.33
C ILE A 55 -1.08 -4.14 3.92
N ASN A 56 -0.76 -4.04 5.21
CA ASN A 56 0.11 -5.01 5.88
C ASN A 56 -0.47 -6.43 5.80
N ALA A 57 -1.76 -6.59 6.10
CA ALA A 57 -2.44 -7.88 6.00
C ALA A 57 -2.41 -8.45 4.57
N ALA A 58 -2.54 -7.59 3.55
CA ALA A 58 -2.44 -8.01 2.16
C ALA A 58 -1.02 -8.43 1.76
N VAL A 59 0.01 -7.77 2.31
CA VAL A 59 1.42 -8.14 2.13
C VAL A 59 1.70 -9.49 2.77
N ASP A 60 1.32 -9.67 4.04
CA ASP A 60 1.52 -10.93 4.77
C ASP A 60 0.85 -12.10 4.03
N ALA A 61 -0.40 -11.93 3.60
CA ALA A 61 -1.13 -12.94 2.82
C ALA A 61 -0.50 -13.22 1.45
N ALA A 62 0.18 -12.24 0.84
CA ALA A 62 0.89 -12.43 -0.41
C ALA A 62 2.21 -13.20 -0.23
N GLN A 63 2.94 -12.94 0.86
CA GLN A 63 4.20 -13.62 1.15
C GLN A 63 3.98 -15.10 1.51
N GLN A 64 2.97 -15.40 2.34
CA GLN A 64 2.62 -16.79 2.69
C GLN A 64 2.28 -17.67 1.48
N ARG A 65 1.75 -17.08 0.41
CA ARG A 65 1.46 -17.79 -0.86
C ARG A 65 2.69 -18.04 -1.72
N SER A 66 3.78 -17.31 -1.50
CA SER A 66 5.02 -17.48 -2.25
C SER A 66 5.96 -18.49 -1.59
N GLU A 67 5.73 -18.81 -0.31
CA GLU A 67 6.49 -19.81 0.45
C GLU A 67 5.88 -21.22 0.41
N ALA A 68 4.64 -21.34 -0.10
CA ALA A 68 3.89 -22.59 -0.25
C ALA A 68 4.05 -23.19 -1.66
#